data_AF-A0A3D6DBA1-F1
#
_entry.id   AF-A0A3D6DBA1-F1
#
_cell.length_a   1.000
_cell.length_b   1.000
_cell.length_c   1.000
_cell.angle_alpha   90.00
_cell.angle_beta   90.00
_cell.angle_gamma   90.00
#
_symmetry.space_group_name_H-M   'P 1'
#
loop_
_entity.id
_entity.type
_entity.pdbx_description
1 polymer ?
#
loop_
_entity_poly.entity_id
_entity_poly.type
_entity_poly.pdbx_seq_one_letter_code
_entity_poly.pdbx_strand_id
1 'polypeptide(L)'
;MKKVIERLEKLNEVIDEYIESGDFEKLLPLLQTRGEILKKLDIKALDEETRLFLQKIVEEDKERIARIEAMAQRFSEKAVNLTEGKKAMLKGYLNLSASAVSLTPGISTRIFIFSAAPTRRTCASV
;
A
#
# COMPACT_ATOMS: atom_id res chain seq x y z
N MET A 1 38.85 -6.28 11.40
CA MET A 1 38.25 -5.91 10.12
C MET A 1 37.45 -7.05 9.48
N LYS A 2 38.03 -8.25 9.27
CA LYS A 2 37.34 -9.40 8.64
C LYS A 2 35.94 -9.73 9.15
N LYS A 3 35.73 -9.79 10.48
CA LYS A 3 34.39 -10.03 11.08
C LYS A 3 33.33 -8.98 10.70
N VAL A 4 33.75 -7.74 10.43
CA VAL A 4 32.83 -6.66 10.01
C VAL A 4 32.44 -6.84 8.55
N ILE A 5 33.39 -7.25 7.70
CA ILE A 5 33.17 -7.55 6.29
C ILE A 5 32.21 -8.72 6.13
N GLU A 6 32.47 -9.85 6.79
CA GLU A 6 31.57 -11.02 6.78
C GLU A 6 30.15 -10.66 7.24
N ARG A 7 30.02 -9.74 8.21
CA ARG A 7 28.73 -9.27 8.67
C ARG A 7 28.03 -8.39 7.62
N LEU A 8 28.78 -7.55 6.91
CA LEU A 8 28.26 -6.73 5.81
C LEU A 8 27.83 -7.57 4.61
N GLU A 9 28.59 -8.61 4.28
CA GLU A 9 28.25 -9.56 3.20
C GLU A 9 26.91 -10.25 3.47
N LYS A 10 26.77 -10.89 4.63
CA LYS A 10 25.50 -11.53 5.03
C LYS A 10 24.34 -10.55 5.03
N LEU A 11 24.58 -9.31 5.45
CA LEU A 11 23.54 -8.29 5.50
C LEU A 11 23.16 -7.82 4.09
N ASN A 12 24.09 -7.79 3.14
CA ASN A 12 23.79 -7.51 1.73
C ASN A 12 22.99 -8.64 1.07
N GLU A 13 23.33 -9.90 1.34
CA GLU A 13 22.56 -11.06 0.85
C GLU A 13 21.09 -10.95 1.29
N VAL A 14 20.87 -10.70 2.58
CA VAL A 14 19.52 -10.55 3.14
C VAL A 14 18.80 -9.30 2.58
N ILE A 15 19.53 -8.20 2.34
CA ILE A 15 18.98 -7.02 1.66
C ILE A 15 18.48 -7.39 0.25
N ASP A 16 19.29 -8.14 -0.50
CA ASP A 16 18.93 -8.55 -1.86
C ASP A 16 17.69 -9.45 -1.86
N GLU A 17 17.59 -10.41 -0.92
CA GLU A 17 16.39 -11.24 -0.74
C GLU A 17 15.12 -10.40 -0.47
N TYR A 18 15.22 -9.37 0.38
CA TYR A 18 14.08 -8.50 0.68
C TYR A 18 13.72 -7.55 -0.46
N ILE A 19 14.70 -7.11 -1.24
CA ILE A 19 14.45 -6.34 -2.47
C ILE A 19 13.71 -7.23 -3.47
N GLU A 20 14.15 -8.46 -3.70
CA GLU A 20 13.52 -9.38 -4.65
C GLU A 20 12.09 -9.78 -4.25
N SER A 21 11.86 -10.00 -2.95
CA SER A 21 10.52 -10.31 -2.43
C SER A 21 9.60 -9.09 -2.31
N GLY A 22 10.15 -7.88 -2.40
CA GLY A 22 9.39 -6.62 -2.27
C GLY A 22 8.91 -6.33 -0.84
N ASP A 23 9.49 -6.98 0.18
CA ASP A 23 9.16 -6.74 1.60
C ASP A 23 9.97 -5.54 2.13
N PHE A 24 9.52 -4.34 1.73
CA PHE A 24 10.21 -3.10 2.08
C PHE A 24 10.13 -2.75 3.57
N GLU A 25 9.13 -3.26 4.30
CA GLU A 25 8.99 -3.03 5.74
C GLU A 25 10.17 -3.64 6.50
N LYS A 26 10.57 -4.86 6.12
CA LYS A 26 11.75 -5.53 6.70
C LYS A 26 13.07 -5.01 6.16
N LEU A 27 13.08 -4.42 4.96
CA LEU A 27 14.30 -3.85 4.36
C LEU A 27 14.83 -2.62 5.12
N LEU A 28 13.94 -1.71 5.53
CA LEU A 28 14.32 -0.45 6.18
C LEU A 28 15.23 -0.60 7.43
N PRO A 29 14.91 -1.44 8.43
CA PRO A 29 15.76 -1.61 9.61
C PRO A 29 17.12 -2.24 9.26
N LEU A 30 17.21 -3.05 8.20
CA LEU A 30 18.48 -3.62 7.73
C LEU A 30 19.39 -2.57 7.12
N LEU A 31 18.84 -1.68 6.29
CA LEU A 31 19.58 -0.56 5.70
C LEU A 31 20.10 0.40 6.78
N GLN A 32 19.30 0.67 7.80
CA GLN A 32 19.73 1.47 8.96
C GLN A 32 20.89 0.80 9.70
N THR A 33 20.75 -0.50 10.00
CA THR A 33 21.82 -1.29 10.64
C THR A 33 23.11 -1.27 9.82
N ARG A 34 23.00 -1.43 8.49
CA ARG A 34 24.14 -1.33 7.57
C ARG A 34 24.82 0.04 7.67
N GLY A 35 24.03 1.11 7.63
CA GLY A 35 24.52 2.48 7.73
C GLY A 35 25.26 2.74 9.04
N GLU A 36 24.78 2.21 10.16
CA GLU A 36 25.47 2.33 11.45
C GLU A 36 26.81 1.60 11.48
N ILE A 37 26.89 0.41 10.88
CA ILE A 37 28.15 -0.34 10.76
C ILE A 37 29.16 0.46 9.94
N LEU A 38 28.72 0.97 8.78
CA LEU A 38 29.58 1.74 7.88
C LEU A 38 30.06 3.06 8.50
N LYS A 39 29.21 3.76 9.27
CA LYS A 39 29.60 4.99 9.98
C LYS A 39 30.69 4.78 11.04
N LYS A 40 30.76 3.57 11.62
CA LYS A 40 31.75 3.22 12.64
C LYS A 40 33.10 2.80 12.03
N LEU A 41 33.19 2.66 10.71
CA LEU A 41 34.44 2.33 10.03
C LEU A 41 35.33 3.58 9.94
N ASP A 42 36.57 3.44 10.40
CA ASP A 42 37.61 4.45 10.16
C ASP A 42 38.22 4.25 8.78
N ILE A 43 37.84 5.12 7.84
CA ILE A 43 38.26 5.07 6.44
C ILE A 43 39.78 5.16 6.27
N LYS A 44 40.47 5.83 7.21
CA LYS A 44 41.93 6.05 7.13
C LYS A 44 42.73 4.82 7.53
N ALA A 45 42.14 3.91 8.29
CA ALA A 45 42.77 2.69 8.79
C ALA A 45 42.37 1.44 7.98
N LEU A 46 41.70 1.60 6.84
CA LEU A 46 41.27 0.49 5.99
C LEU A 46 42.41 -0.08 5.16
N ASP A 47 42.49 -1.41 5.12
CA ASP A 47 43.28 -2.15 4.15
C ASP A 47 42.67 -2.02 2.73
N GLU A 48 43.51 -2.26 1.72
CA GLU A 48 43.12 -2.10 0.31
C GLU A 48 42.03 -3.09 -0.10
N GLU A 49 42.04 -4.31 0.44
CA GLU A 49 41.02 -5.33 0.20
C GLU A 49 39.64 -4.85 0.68
N THR A 50 39.55 -4.30 1.89
CA THR A 50 38.32 -3.74 2.45
C THR A 50 37.86 -2.52 1.65
N ARG A 51 38.78 -1.70 1.13
CA ARG A 51 38.44 -0.56 0.28
C ARG A 51 37.80 -1.02 -1.04
N LEU A 52 38.38 -2.03 -1.70
CA LEU A 52 37.82 -2.63 -2.91
C LEU A 52 36.45 -3.25 -2.64
N PHE A 53 36.29 -3.93 -1.51
CA PHE A 53 35.00 -4.48 -1.08
C PHE A 53 33.93 -3.37 -0.91
N LEU A 54 34.26 -2.27 -0.24
CA LEU A 54 33.33 -1.15 -0.08
C LEU A 54 32.98 -0.48 -1.41
N GLN A 55 33.93 -0.39 -2.35
CA GLN A 55 33.65 0.08 -3.71
C GLN A 55 32.67 -0.84 -4.44
N LYS A 56 32.85 -2.16 -4.30
CA LYS A 56 31.90 -3.15 -4.86
C LYS A 56 30.49 -2.96 -4.31
N ILE A 57 30.35 -2.75 -2.99
CA ILE A 57 29.04 -2.46 -2.38
C ILE A 57 28.38 -1.24 -3.02
N VAL A 58 29.15 -0.17 -3.26
CA VAL A 58 28.61 1.05 -3.88
C VAL A 58 28.09 0.79 -5.29
N GLU A 59 28.80 0.00 -6.09
CA GLU A 59 28.32 -0.36 -7.44
C GLU A 59 27.07 -1.24 -7.38
N GLU A 60 27.06 -2.27 -6.53
CA GLU A 60 25.87 -3.12 -6.34
C GLU A 60 24.66 -2.33 -5.83
N ASP A 61 24.88 -1.31 -4.98
CA ASP A 61 23.81 -0.46 -4.48
C ASP A 61 23.17 0.37 -5.59
N LYS A 62 23.92 0.81 -6.60
CA LYS A 62 23.33 1.47 -7.78
C LYS A 62 22.38 0.52 -8.52
N GLU A 63 22.77 -0.74 -8.67
CA GLU A 63 21.91 -1.75 -9.29
C GLU A 63 20.67 -2.05 -8.43
N ARG A 64 20.83 -2.14 -7.10
CA ARG A 64 19.71 -2.29 -6.16
C ARG A 64 18.70 -1.15 -6.28
N ILE A 65 19.19 0.09 -6.34
CA ILE A 65 18.34 1.28 -6.52
C ILE A 65 17.55 1.18 -7.82
N ALA A 66 18.19 0.83 -8.94
CA ALA A 66 17.50 0.67 -10.22
C ALA A 66 16.40 -0.40 -10.17
N ARG A 67 16.65 -1.54 -9.49
CA ARG A 67 15.62 -2.58 -9.28
C ARG A 67 14.45 -2.07 -8.45
N ILE A 68 14.72 -1.36 -7.35
CA ILE A 68 13.70 -0.79 -6.47
C ILE A 68 12.85 0.25 -7.22
N GLU A 69 13.47 1.13 -8.01
CA GLU A 69 12.77 2.13 -8.82
C GLU A 69 11.83 1.47 -9.84
N ALA A 70 12.31 0.43 -10.53
CA ALA A 70 11.48 -0.33 -11.46
C ALA A 70 10.28 -1.01 -10.77
N MET A 71 10.47 -1.52 -9.55
CA MET A 71 9.37 -2.07 -8.75
C MET A 71 8.38 -0.99 -8.32
N ALA A 72 8.86 0.16 -7.87
CA ALA A 72 8.03 1.29 -7.46
C ALA A 72 7.14 1.79 -8.61
N GLN A 73 7.68 1.88 -9.83
CA GLN A 73 6.91 2.22 -11.02
C GLN A 73 5.77 1.22 -11.27
N ARG A 74 6.05 -0.09 -11.21
CA ARG A 74 5.04 -1.14 -11.37
C ARG A 74 3.94 -1.08 -10.31
N PHE A 75 4.28 -0.75 -9.07
CA PHE A 75 3.30 -0.56 -8.00
C PHE A 75 2.42 0.66 -8.25
N SER A 76 3.01 1.76 -8.73
CA SER A 76 2.27 2.97 -9.09
C SER A 76 1.24 2.69 -10.20
N GLU A 77 1.66 2.02 -11.28
CA GLU A 77 0.77 1.62 -12.38
C GLU A 77 -0.38 0.73 -11.89
N LYS A 78 -0.07 -0.28 -11.05
CA LYS A 78 -1.09 -1.15 -10.46
C LYS A 78 -2.07 -0.37 -9.58
N ALA A 79 -1.61 0.61 -8.81
CA ALA A 79 -2.46 1.44 -7.96
C ALA A 79 -3.43 2.30 -8.77
N VAL A 80 -2.98 2.85 -9.89
CA VAL A 80 -3.83 3.58 -10.86
C VAL A 80 -4.91 2.64 -11.41
N ASN A 81 -4.51 1.48 -11.94
CA ASN A 81 -5.43 0.50 -12.52
C ASN A 81 -6.48 0.01 -11.51
N LEU A 82 -6.09 -0.22 -10.25
CA LEU A 82 -7.01 -0.61 -9.19
C LEU A 82 -8.02 0.49 -8.88
N THR A 83 -7.60 1.75 -8.90
CA THR A 83 -8.48 2.90 -8.65
C THR A 83 -9.50 3.06 -9.77
N GLU A 84 -9.06 2.91 -11.02
CA GLU A 84 -9.94 2.92 -12.19
C GLU A 84 -10.92 1.74 -12.18
N GLY A 85 -10.43 0.54 -11.86
CA GLY A 85 -11.25 -0.67 -11.70
C GLY A 85 -12.32 -0.49 -10.63
N LYS A 86 -11.97 0.04 -9.45
CA LYS A 86 -12.93 0.37 -8.38
C LYS A 86 -14.00 1.36 -8.87
N LYS A 87 -13.59 2.41 -9.59
CA LYS A 87 -14.52 3.40 -10.14
C LYS A 87 -15.46 2.79 -11.18
N ALA A 88 -14.95 1.93 -12.06
CA ALA A 88 -15.74 1.22 -13.06
C ALA A 88 -16.76 0.27 -12.41
N MET A 89 -16.34 -0.49 -11.39
CA MET A 89 -17.23 -1.36 -10.62
C MET A 89 -18.35 -0.57 -9.93
N LEU A 90 -18.01 0.52 -9.22
CA LEU A 90 -19.00 1.37 -8.56
C LEU A 90 -20.01 1.93 -9.57
N LYS A 91 -19.55 2.41 -10.72
CA LYS A 91 -20.43 2.87 -11.80
C LYS A 91 -21.33 1.75 -12.32
N GLY A 92 -20.80 0.54 -12.50
CA GLY A 92 -21.58 -0.65 -12.87
C GLY A 92 -22.68 -0.96 -11.87
N TYR A 93 -22.36 -1.00 -10.57
CA TYR A 93 -23.35 -1.23 -9.51
C TYR A 93 -24.44 -0.16 -9.46
N LEU A 94 -24.07 1.12 -9.60
CA LEU A 94 -25.04 2.22 -9.65
C LEU A 94 -26.00 2.06 -10.84
N ASN A 95 -25.48 1.69 -12.02
CA ASN A 95 -26.30 1.46 -13.22
C ASN A 95 -27.25 0.25 -13.07
N LEU A 96 -26.82 -0.81 -12.38
CA LEU A 96 -27.66 -1.97 -12.08
C LEU A 96 -28.76 -1.63 -11.07
N SER A 97 -28.44 -0.82 -10.05
CA SER A 97 -29.45 -0.35 -9.09
C SER A 97 -30.47 0.60 -9.73
N ALA A 98 -30.05 1.47 -10.65
CA ALA A 98 -30.94 2.36 -11.39
C ALA A 98 -31.84 1.60 -12.38
N SER A 99 -31.31 0.57 -13.05
CA SER A 99 -32.10 -0.27 -13.97
C SER A 99 -33.07 -1.21 -13.22
N ALA A 100 -32.72 -1.67 -12.01
CA ALA A 100 -33.65 -2.41 -11.13
C ALA A 100 -34.84 -1.55 -10.64
N VAL A 101 -34.66 -0.23 -10.49
CA VAL A 101 -35.77 0.70 -10.15
C VAL A 101 -36.68 0.97 -11.35
N SER A 102 -36.18 0.87 -12.58
CA SER A 102 -37.00 1.01 -13.79
C SER A 102 -37.80 -0.24 -14.20
N LEU A 103 -37.62 -1.37 -13.51
CA LEU A 103 -38.29 -2.65 -13.81
C LEU A 103 -39.48 -2.96 -12.90
N THR A 104 -39.99 -2.00 -12.13
CA THR A 104 -41.36 -2.10 -11.61
C THR A 104 -42.34 -1.42 -12.58
N PRO A 105 -42.97 -2.13 -13.53
CA PRO A 105 -44.16 -1.60 -14.17
C PRO A 105 -45.22 -1.43 -13.09
N GLY A 106 -45.94 -0.31 -13.15
CA GLY A 106 -46.74 0.22 -12.06
C GLY A 106 -47.59 -0.80 -11.30
N ILE A 107 -47.29 -0.96 -10.02
CA ILE A 107 -48.33 -1.22 -9.05
C ILE A 107 -48.82 0.16 -8.62
N SER A 108 -49.98 0.54 -9.13
CA SER A 108 -50.80 1.61 -8.60
C SER A 108 -51.14 1.27 -7.15
N THR A 109 -50.29 1.71 -6.23
CA THR A 109 -50.57 1.63 -4.79
C THR A 109 -51.66 2.66 -4.52
N ARG A 110 -52.92 2.23 -4.67
CA ARG A 110 -54.03 2.85 -3.94
C ARG A 110 -53.64 2.81 -2.48
N ILE A 111 -53.17 3.95 -1.97
CA ILE A 111 -53.02 4.19 -0.54
C ILE A 111 -54.44 4.15 0.04
N PHE A 112 -54.87 2.98 0.49
CA PHE A 112 -55.96 2.88 1.44
C PHE A 112 -55.45 3.50 2.73
N ILE A 113 -55.79 4.77 2.95
CA ILE A 113 -55.65 5.42 4.25
C ILE A 113 -56.65 4.70 5.16
N PHE A 114 -56.16 3.70 5.88
CA PHE A 114 -56.87 3.14 7.02
C PHE A 114 -56.92 4.24 8.09
N SER A 115 -58.11 4.83 8.24
CA SER A 115 -58.45 5.79 9.28
C SER A 115 -58.29 5.10 10.64
N ALA A 116 -57.13 5.31 11.26
CA ALA A 116 -56.89 5.01 12.66
C ALA A 116 -57.15 6.29 13.48
N ALA A 117 -58.39 6.50 13.92
CA ALA A 117 -58.67 7.39 15.03
C ALA A 117 -58.10 6.74 16.32
N PRO A 118 -57.38 7.49 17.16
CA PRO A 118 -58.04 7.87 18.42
C PRO A 118 -57.64 9.24 19.02
N THR A 119 -58.66 9.93 19.54
CA THR A 119 -58.69 10.80 20.74
C THR A 119 -57.78 12.04 20.85
N ARG A 120 -58.39 13.23 20.99
CA ARG A 120 -58.62 13.91 22.29
C ARG A 120 -59.36 15.26 22.18
N ARG A 121 -60.37 15.40 23.07
CA ARG A 121 -60.87 16.57 23.84
C ARG A 121 -60.88 17.97 23.21
N THR A 122 -62.03 18.65 23.33
CA THR A 122 -62.17 19.94 24.05
C THR A 122 -63.63 20.24 24.42
N CYS A 123 -63.79 21.03 25.47
CA CYS A 123 -65.00 21.35 26.21
C CYS A 123 -65.93 22.39 25.55
N ALA A 124 -67.16 22.45 26.11
CA ALA A 124 -67.87 23.66 26.58
C ALA A 124 -69.13 24.14 25.80
N SER A 125 -70.22 24.26 26.59
CA SER A 125 -71.33 25.27 26.56
C SER A 125 -72.23 25.31 25.31
N VAL A 126 -73.56 25.34 25.41
CA VAL A 126 -74.51 26.01 26.33
C VAL A 126 -75.73 25.13 26.57
#